data_AF-A0A0G1DPU2-F1
#
_entry.id   AF-A0A0G1DPU2-F1
#
_cell.length_a   1.000
_cell.length_b   1.000
_cell.length_c   1.000
_cell.angle_alpha   90.00
_cell.angle_beta   90.00
_cell.angle_gamma   90.00
#
_symmetry.space_group_name_H-M   'P 1'
#
loop_
_entity.id
_entity.type
_entity.pdbx_description
1 polymer ?
#
loop_
_entity_poly.entity_id
_entity_poly.type
_entity_poly.pdbx_seq_one_letter_code
_entity_poly.pdbx_strand_id
1 'polypeptide(L)'
;MTITKKTLLAGLIGFSLLIAVEVSAQETSDLPEPGLTPQSRFYFLDRAADWLRLNVLTFNSVQKTELKAKIAEERLSELNNLSEKGAKPEVMEKLEKAIEKQSEEISRRIEKLNSKNIDVFRLVEKHGDFNLKRQRVLENVLEKVPEEARDKVEAALNNVFQRAEKSREVLLKQVDKGLISEEKAKEIAEKQISRLKEQLEKTIEKAGETKDELLKERLQKIKEKRQEPREDAAVKM
;
A
#
# COMPACT_ATOMS: atom_id res chain seq x y z
N MET A 1 -82.41 -14.71 8.88
CA MET A 1 -81.15 -15.32 9.37
C MET A 1 -80.02 -14.83 8.47
N THR A 2 -79.12 -14.04 9.06
CA THR A 2 -77.71 -13.79 8.71
C THR A 2 -77.29 -13.42 7.26
N ILE A 3 -76.91 -12.15 7.17
CA ILE A 3 -75.93 -11.51 6.28
C ILE A 3 -74.54 -12.15 6.45
N THR A 4 -73.74 -12.27 5.38
CA THR A 4 -72.36 -11.74 5.38
C THR A 4 -71.76 -11.61 3.97
N LYS A 5 -71.29 -10.38 3.72
CA LYS A 5 -70.50 -9.92 2.58
C LYS A 5 -69.08 -10.50 2.66
N LYS A 6 -68.45 -10.78 1.51
CA LYS A 6 -66.98 -10.83 1.41
C LYS A 6 -66.52 -9.76 0.42
N THR A 7 -66.07 -8.65 1.00
CA THR A 7 -65.19 -7.65 0.40
C THR A 7 -63.79 -7.84 1.00
N LEU A 8 -62.78 -7.24 0.34
CA LEU A 8 -61.38 -7.03 0.78
C LEU A 8 -60.45 -8.23 0.48
N LEU A 9 -59.21 -8.06 0.01
CA LEU A 9 -58.36 -6.88 -0.07
C LEU A 9 -57.27 -7.13 -1.12
N ALA A 10 -56.98 -6.14 -1.97
CA ALA A 10 -55.75 -6.08 -2.74
C ALA A 10 -54.58 -5.88 -1.77
N GLY A 11 -53.70 -6.88 -1.66
CA GLY A 11 -52.44 -6.80 -0.94
C GLY A 11 -51.32 -6.32 -1.86
N LEU A 12 -51.10 -5.00 -1.89
CA LEU A 12 -49.78 -4.42 -2.13
C LEU A 12 -48.89 -4.69 -0.89
N ILE A 13 -47.57 -4.54 -1.05
CA ILE A 13 -46.48 -4.72 -0.07
C ILE A 13 -45.89 -6.14 -0.13
N GLY A 14 -44.65 -6.37 -0.54
CA GLY A 14 -43.59 -5.48 -1.00
C GLY A 14 -42.51 -6.40 -1.54
N PHE A 15 -42.16 -6.22 -2.81
CA PHE A 15 -41.00 -6.86 -3.40
C PHE A 15 -39.78 -6.29 -2.67
N SER A 16 -39.28 -7.02 -1.67
CA SER A 16 -38.01 -6.72 -1.03
C SER A 16 -36.93 -7.01 -2.08
N LEU A 17 -36.68 -6.01 -2.92
CA LEU A 17 -35.47 -5.88 -3.70
C LEU A 17 -34.33 -5.89 -2.68
N LEU A 18 -33.79 -7.08 -2.41
CA LEU A 18 -32.44 -7.21 -1.90
C LEU A 18 -31.57 -6.58 -2.98
N ILE A 19 -31.31 -5.28 -2.82
CA ILE A 19 -30.21 -4.61 -3.49
C ILE A 19 -28.99 -5.31 -2.91
N ALA A 20 -28.55 -6.37 -3.59
CA ALA A 20 -27.18 -6.80 -3.51
C ALA A 20 -26.38 -5.56 -3.94
N VAL A 21 -25.89 -4.82 -2.95
CA VAL A 21 -24.77 -3.92 -3.19
C VAL A 21 -23.67 -4.86 -3.65
N GLU A 22 -23.48 -4.92 -4.96
CA GLU A 22 -22.27 -5.44 -5.55
C GLU A 22 -21.16 -4.53 -5.02
N VAL A 23 -20.60 -4.91 -3.87
CA VAL A 23 -19.32 -4.40 -3.42
C VAL A 23 -18.36 -4.81 -4.52
N SER A 24 -18.02 -3.85 -5.38
CA SER A 24 -17.02 -4.03 -6.39
C SER A 24 -15.74 -4.48 -5.69
N ALA A 25 -15.43 -5.77 -5.78
CA ALA A 25 -14.18 -6.35 -5.31
C ALA A 25 -13.09 -5.92 -6.30
N GLN A 26 -12.70 -4.65 -6.26
CA GLN A 26 -11.79 -4.08 -7.24
C GLN A 26 -10.37 -3.97 -6.64
N GLU A 27 -9.43 -4.61 -7.34
CA GLU A 27 -7.97 -4.31 -7.37
C GLU A 27 -7.05 -4.70 -6.20
N THR A 28 -7.45 -5.60 -5.29
CA THR A 28 -6.52 -6.16 -4.28
C THR A 28 -5.87 -7.50 -4.65
N SER A 29 -6.05 -7.98 -5.90
CA SER A 29 -5.63 -9.31 -6.35
C SER A 29 -4.13 -9.63 -6.30
N ASP A 30 -3.27 -8.65 -5.97
CA ASP A 30 -1.80 -8.81 -5.93
C ASP A 30 -1.22 -8.93 -4.51
N LEU A 31 -2.04 -8.78 -3.48
CA LEU A 31 -1.60 -8.91 -2.09
C LEU A 31 -1.67 -10.38 -1.64
N PRO A 32 -0.69 -10.88 -0.86
CA PRO A 32 -0.81 -12.19 -0.25
C PRO A 32 -1.99 -12.23 0.74
N GLU A 33 -2.44 -13.43 1.11
CA GLU A 33 -3.45 -13.54 2.18
C GLU A 33 -2.91 -12.96 3.50
N PRO A 34 -3.73 -12.23 4.28
CA PRO A 34 -3.30 -11.48 5.47
C PRO A 34 -2.91 -12.35 6.69
N GLY A 35 -2.76 -13.67 6.55
CA GLY A 35 -2.39 -14.57 7.64
C GLY A 35 -3.26 -14.40 8.90
N LEU A 36 -2.65 -14.52 10.08
CA LEU A 36 -3.29 -14.08 11.31
C LEU A 36 -3.18 -12.55 11.40
N THR A 37 -4.30 -11.86 11.58
CA THR A 37 -4.30 -10.39 11.71
C THR A 37 -4.10 -9.96 13.17
N PRO A 38 -3.79 -8.67 13.43
CA PRO A 38 -3.62 -8.16 14.79
C PRO A 38 -4.85 -8.25 15.68
N GLN A 39 -6.04 -8.53 15.12
CA GLN A 39 -7.27 -8.78 15.86
C GLN A 39 -7.37 -10.22 16.38
N SER A 40 -6.56 -11.14 15.86
CA SER A 40 -6.51 -12.53 16.33
C SER A 40 -5.81 -12.66 17.67
N ARG A 41 -6.38 -13.46 18.58
CA ARG A 41 -5.73 -13.82 19.87
C ARG A 41 -4.40 -14.56 19.69
N PHE A 42 -4.22 -15.19 18.52
CA PHE A 42 -3.03 -15.98 18.20
C PHE A 42 -2.03 -15.25 17.31
N TYR A 43 -2.18 -13.93 17.10
CA TYR A 43 -1.28 -13.13 16.26
C TYR A 43 0.21 -13.28 16.64
N PHE A 44 0.49 -13.51 17.93
CA PHE A 44 1.85 -13.75 18.41
C PHE A 44 2.53 -14.98 17.77
N LEU A 45 1.77 -16.00 17.35
CA LEU A 45 2.31 -17.18 16.65
C LEU A 45 2.85 -16.81 15.28
N ASP A 46 2.15 -15.95 14.56
CA ASP A 46 2.57 -15.46 13.25
C ASP A 46 3.86 -14.64 13.37
N ARG A 47 3.93 -13.75 14.36
CA ARG A 47 5.16 -13.01 14.69
C ARG A 47 6.32 -13.92 15.09
N ALA A 48 6.06 -15.02 15.81
CA ALA A 48 7.08 -15.99 16.19
C ALA A 48 7.57 -16.80 14.99
N ALA A 49 6.67 -17.22 14.09
CA ALA A 49 7.00 -17.92 12.87
C ALA A 49 7.89 -17.05 11.95
N ASP A 50 7.56 -15.78 11.79
CA ASP A 50 8.38 -14.81 11.05
C ASP A 50 9.76 -14.63 11.66
N TRP A 51 9.82 -14.49 12.98
CA TRP A 51 11.10 -14.37 13.68
C TRP A 51 11.96 -15.62 13.45
N LEU A 52 11.38 -16.82 13.52
CA LEU A 52 12.08 -18.08 13.27
C LEU A 52 12.59 -18.15 11.82
N ARG A 53 11.72 -17.88 10.84
CA ARG A 53 12.08 -17.85 9.41
C ARG A 53 13.23 -16.87 9.14
N LEU A 54 13.17 -15.69 9.74
CA LEU A 54 14.12 -14.61 9.48
C LEU A 54 15.47 -14.80 10.19
N ASN A 55 15.47 -15.29 11.43
CA ASN A 55 16.66 -15.29 12.27
C ASN A 55 17.33 -16.66 12.38
N VAL A 56 16.57 -17.75 12.19
CA VAL A 56 17.08 -19.12 12.34
C VAL A 56 17.16 -19.84 10.99
N LEU A 57 16.18 -19.67 10.10
CA LEU A 57 16.12 -20.43 8.85
C LEU A 57 16.74 -19.70 7.65
N THR A 58 16.89 -18.38 7.73
CA THR A 58 17.48 -17.57 6.68
C THR A 58 18.79 -16.99 7.17
N PHE A 59 19.88 -17.16 6.43
CA PHE A 59 21.22 -16.72 6.86
C PHE A 59 21.80 -15.61 5.99
N ASN A 60 21.66 -15.74 4.67
CA ASN A 60 22.20 -14.79 3.69
C ASN A 60 21.53 -13.41 3.80
N SER A 61 22.30 -12.33 3.73
CA SER A 61 21.79 -10.96 3.91
C SER A 61 20.85 -10.48 2.81
N VAL A 62 21.04 -10.94 1.57
CA VAL A 62 20.12 -10.67 0.44
C VAL A 62 18.81 -11.40 0.71
N GLN A 63 18.86 -12.70 0.96
CA GLN A 63 17.66 -13.51 1.27
C GLN A 63 16.90 -13.00 2.50
N LYS A 64 17.60 -12.57 3.56
CA LYS A 64 16.97 -11.92 4.73
C LYS A 64 16.22 -10.64 4.33
N THR A 65 16.77 -9.86 3.41
CA THR A 65 16.14 -8.62 2.93
C THR A 65 14.93 -8.93 2.06
N GLU A 66 15.02 -9.94 1.18
CA GLU A 66 13.88 -10.43 0.40
C GLU A 66 12.74 -10.97 1.27
N LEU A 67 13.07 -11.71 2.33
CA LEU A 67 12.10 -12.24 3.29
C LEU A 67 11.46 -11.12 4.10
N LYS A 68 12.21 -10.10 4.50
CA LYS A 68 11.64 -8.90 5.14
C LYS A 68 10.62 -8.21 4.24
N ALA A 69 10.89 -8.10 2.94
CA ALA A 69 9.93 -7.54 2.00
C ALA A 69 8.65 -8.39 1.90
N LYS A 70 8.76 -9.73 1.90
CA LYS A 70 7.58 -10.63 1.92
C LYS A 70 6.74 -10.44 3.19
N ILE A 71 7.39 -10.42 4.36
CA ILE A 71 6.70 -10.19 5.64
C ILE A 71 6.02 -8.81 5.63
N ALA A 72 6.67 -7.78 5.08
CA ALA A 72 6.06 -6.45 4.98
C ALA A 72 4.84 -6.45 4.06
N GLU A 73 4.85 -7.20 2.95
CA GLU A 73 3.67 -7.41 2.11
C GLU A 73 2.54 -8.12 2.85
N GLU A 74 2.82 -9.14 3.67
CA GLU A 74 1.81 -9.78 4.52
C GLU A 74 1.20 -8.79 5.52
N ARG A 75 2.00 -7.93 6.15
CA ARG A 75 1.49 -6.85 7.03
C ARG A 75 0.66 -5.83 6.28
N LEU A 76 1.01 -5.57 5.03
CA LEU A 76 0.23 -4.68 4.19
C LEU A 76 -1.15 -5.28 3.87
N SER A 77 -1.24 -6.59 3.65
CA SER A 77 -2.50 -7.31 3.54
C SER A 77 -3.33 -7.23 4.81
N GLU A 78 -2.69 -7.33 5.99
CA GLU A 78 -3.38 -7.13 7.27
C GLU A 78 -3.97 -5.72 7.37
N LEU A 79 -3.20 -4.69 6.98
CA LEU A 79 -3.68 -3.31 7.01
C LEU A 79 -4.89 -3.11 6.09
N ASN A 80 -4.82 -3.66 4.88
CA ASN A 80 -5.94 -3.65 3.96
C ASN A 80 -7.15 -4.41 4.55
N ASN A 81 -6.95 -5.57 5.18
CA ASN A 81 -8.04 -6.28 5.83
C ASN A 81 -8.68 -5.51 6.99
N LEU A 82 -7.87 -4.78 7.76
CA LEU A 82 -8.34 -3.95 8.86
C LEU A 82 -9.15 -2.75 8.36
N SER A 83 -8.75 -2.12 7.26
CA SER A 83 -9.51 -1.01 6.67
C SER A 83 -10.85 -1.48 6.12
N GLU A 84 -10.90 -2.62 5.41
CA GLU A 84 -12.16 -3.21 4.93
C GLU A 84 -13.12 -3.59 6.07
N LYS A 85 -12.58 -3.98 7.23
CA LYS A 85 -13.38 -4.32 8.41
C LYS A 85 -13.75 -3.12 9.27
N GLY A 86 -13.40 -1.89 8.87
CA GLY A 86 -13.66 -0.69 9.66
C GLY A 86 -13.01 -0.73 11.03
N ALA A 87 -11.79 -1.27 11.12
CA ALA A 87 -11.04 -1.28 12.37
C ALA A 87 -10.79 0.15 12.87
N LYS A 88 -10.55 0.29 14.19
CA LYS A 88 -10.27 1.59 14.78
C LYS A 88 -9.01 2.23 14.16
N PRO A 89 -9.00 3.54 13.87
CA PRO A 89 -7.86 4.22 13.26
C PRO A 89 -6.53 4.00 14.00
N GLU A 90 -6.54 3.91 15.33
CA GLU A 90 -5.33 3.73 16.14
C GLU A 90 -4.67 2.36 15.90
N VAL A 91 -5.47 1.33 15.60
CA VAL A 91 -4.97 -0.02 15.30
C VAL A 91 -4.30 -0.02 13.92
N MET A 92 -4.94 0.60 12.94
CA MET A 92 -4.38 0.74 11.59
C MET A 92 -3.12 1.61 11.58
N GLU A 93 -3.12 2.73 12.29
CA GLU A 93 -1.94 3.60 12.45
C GLU A 93 -0.77 2.84 13.07
N LYS A 94 -1.01 2.04 14.12
CA LYS A 94 0.04 1.26 14.78
C LYS A 94 0.64 0.23 13.83
N LEU A 95 -0.19 -0.44 13.04
CA LEU A 95 0.27 -1.41 12.05
C LEU A 95 1.05 -0.70 10.93
N GLU A 96 0.54 0.42 10.42
CA GLU A 96 1.20 1.19 9.37
C GLU A 96 2.57 1.71 9.82
N LYS A 97 2.71 2.19 11.06
CA LYS A 97 4.03 2.55 11.63
C LYS A 97 5.00 1.37 11.67
N ALA A 98 4.49 0.15 11.92
CA ALA A 98 5.32 -1.05 11.90
C ALA A 98 5.75 -1.42 10.47
N ILE A 99 4.84 -1.29 9.49
CA ILE A 99 5.10 -1.46 8.06
C ILE A 99 6.14 -0.44 7.58
N GLU A 100 5.98 0.83 7.93
CA GLU A 100 6.94 1.89 7.61
C GLU A 100 8.32 1.53 8.16
N LYS A 101 8.43 1.19 9.44
CA LYS A 101 9.70 0.80 10.07
C LYS A 101 10.37 -0.39 9.36
N GLN A 102 9.58 -1.37 8.90
CA GLN A 102 10.09 -2.48 8.10
C GLN A 102 10.59 -2.04 6.73
N SER A 103 9.83 -1.18 6.04
CA SER A 103 10.21 -0.56 4.76
C SER A 103 11.54 0.19 4.88
N GLU A 104 11.71 0.96 5.96
CA GLU A 104 12.98 1.65 6.23
C GLU A 104 14.14 0.70 6.48
N GLU A 105 13.90 -0.39 7.20
CA GLU A 105 14.93 -1.40 7.45
C GLU A 105 15.36 -2.08 6.14
N ILE A 106 14.42 -2.33 5.22
CA ILE A 106 14.70 -2.85 3.88
C ILE A 106 15.58 -1.85 3.11
N SER A 107 15.23 -0.56 3.06
CA SER A 107 16.06 0.47 2.42
C SER A 107 17.48 0.52 3.01
N ARG A 108 17.61 0.56 4.35
CA ARG A 108 18.93 0.58 5.00
C ARG A 108 19.77 -0.66 4.67
N ARG A 109 19.13 -1.83 4.53
CA ARG A 109 19.82 -3.07 4.14
C ARG A 109 20.25 -3.04 2.68
N ILE A 110 19.40 -2.56 1.78
CA ILE A 110 19.73 -2.36 0.37
C ILE A 110 20.96 -1.43 0.25
N GLU A 111 20.96 -0.28 0.93
CA GLU A 111 22.11 0.63 0.94
C GLU A 111 23.38 -0.04 1.49
N LYS A 112 23.26 -0.78 2.59
CA LYS A 112 24.39 -1.52 3.17
C LYS A 112 24.94 -2.58 2.21
N LEU A 113 24.08 -3.30 1.50
CA LEU A 113 24.50 -4.30 0.50
C LEU A 113 25.16 -3.62 -0.71
N ASN A 114 24.57 -2.53 -1.22
CA ASN A 114 25.16 -1.71 -2.26
C ASN A 114 26.55 -1.19 -1.87
N SER A 115 26.75 -0.73 -0.62
CA SER A 115 28.06 -0.26 -0.13
C SER A 115 29.15 -1.35 -0.15
N LYS A 116 28.75 -2.62 -0.18
CA LYS A 116 29.64 -3.78 -0.31
C LYS A 116 29.81 -4.25 -1.75
N ASN A 117 29.40 -3.45 -2.72
CA ASN A 117 29.41 -3.76 -4.16
C ASN A 117 28.64 -5.04 -4.51
N ILE A 118 27.58 -5.34 -3.74
CA ILE A 118 26.64 -6.40 -4.08
C ILE A 118 25.62 -5.83 -5.06
N ASP A 119 25.27 -6.59 -6.10
CA ASP A 119 24.14 -6.27 -6.97
C ASP A 119 22.84 -6.34 -6.15
N VAL A 120 22.18 -5.18 -6.01
CA VAL A 120 20.92 -5.04 -5.27
C VAL A 120 19.73 -4.75 -6.19
N PHE A 121 19.88 -4.86 -7.51
CA PHE A 121 18.84 -4.53 -8.49
C PHE A 121 17.50 -5.18 -8.15
N ARG A 122 17.50 -6.50 -7.95
CA ARG A 122 16.29 -7.26 -7.60
C ARG A 122 15.68 -6.86 -6.26
N LEU A 123 16.50 -6.45 -5.29
CA LEU A 123 16.00 -5.97 -4.01
C LEU A 123 15.34 -4.60 -4.14
N VAL A 124 15.91 -3.71 -4.96
CA VAL A 124 15.35 -2.39 -5.25
C VAL A 124 14.03 -2.51 -6.01
N GLU A 125 13.99 -3.36 -7.04
CA GLU A 125 12.76 -3.66 -7.79
C GLU A 125 11.66 -4.15 -6.84
N LYS A 126 11.97 -5.17 -6.02
CA LYS A 126 11.01 -5.75 -5.07
C LYS A 126 10.54 -4.75 -4.01
N HIS A 127 11.43 -3.89 -3.51
CA HIS A 127 11.04 -2.87 -2.54
C HIS A 127 10.15 -1.80 -3.20
N GLY A 128 10.40 -1.46 -4.46
CA GLY A 128 9.51 -0.60 -5.23
C GLY A 128 8.13 -1.21 -5.47
N ASP A 129 8.06 -2.49 -5.82
CA ASP A 129 6.78 -3.21 -5.97
C ASP A 129 5.98 -3.23 -4.66
N PHE A 130 6.65 -3.47 -3.53
CA PHE A 130 6.04 -3.34 -2.21
C PHE A 130 5.50 -1.92 -1.98
N ASN A 131 6.25 -0.88 -2.33
CA ASN A 131 5.82 0.51 -2.17
C ASN A 131 4.64 0.89 -3.08
N LEU A 132 4.57 0.34 -4.30
CA LEU A 132 3.41 0.45 -5.19
C LEU A 132 2.15 -0.18 -4.57
N LYS A 133 2.29 -1.38 -3.98
CA LYS A 133 1.19 -2.01 -3.23
C LYS A 133 0.81 -1.17 -2.02
N ARG A 134 1.80 -0.62 -1.31
CA ARG A 134 1.58 0.20 -0.11
C ARG A 134 0.83 1.49 -0.43
N GLN A 135 1.12 2.14 -1.56
CA GLN A 135 0.34 3.29 -2.02
C GLN A 135 -1.14 2.92 -2.18
N ARG A 136 -1.45 1.86 -2.94
CA ARG A 136 -2.84 1.41 -3.15
C ARG A 136 -3.58 1.17 -1.85
N VAL A 137 -2.95 0.47 -0.89
CA VAL A 137 -3.58 0.21 0.41
C VAL A 137 -3.76 1.48 1.22
N LEU A 138 -2.79 2.40 1.22
CA LEU A 138 -2.91 3.66 1.93
C LEU A 138 -3.98 4.58 1.33
N GLU A 139 -4.13 4.61 0.02
CA GLU A 139 -5.24 5.29 -0.66
C GLU A 139 -6.59 4.70 -0.25
N ASN A 140 -6.72 3.37 -0.25
CA ASN A 140 -7.91 2.68 0.25
C ASN A 140 -8.19 2.95 1.73
N VAL A 141 -7.15 3.05 2.56
CA VAL A 141 -7.28 3.41 3.98
C VAL A 141 -7.75 4.86 4.10
N LEU A 142 -7.18 5.78 3.32
CA LEU A 142 -7.52 7.21 3.32
C LEU A 142 -9.00 7.45 3.02
N GLU A 143 -9.57 6.70 2.08
CA GLU A 143 -11.00 6.72 1.75
C GLU A 143 -11.89 6.30 2.93
N LYS A 144 -11.43 5.35 3.76
CA LYS A 144 -12.26 4.68 4.78
C LYS A 144 -12.10 5.25 6.18
N VAL A 145 -11.01 5.96 6.47
CA VAL A 145 -10.78 6.52 7.80
C VAL A 145 -11.54 7.83 8.01
N PRO A 146 -11.95 8.14 9.25
CA PRO A 146 -12.46 9.46 9.62
C PRO A 146 -11.46 10.57 9.28
N GLU A 147 -11.98 11.78 9.08
CA GLU A 147 -11.18 12.95 8.68
C GLU A 147 -9.98 13.18 9.61
N GLU A 148 -10.17 13.01 10.92
CA GLU A 148 -9.17 13.24 11.96
C GLU A 148 -7.95 12.30 11.86
N ALA A 149 -8.10 11.18 11.14
CA ALA A 149 -7.03 10.22 10.91
C ALA A 149 -6.37 10.37 9.52
N ARG A 150 -6.94 11.16 8.60
CA ARG A 150 -6.46 11.30 7.22
C ARG A 150 -5.04 11.86 7.13
N ASP A 151 -4.69 12.84 7.97
CA ASP A 151 -3.35 13.48 7.97
C ASP A 151 -2.20 12.47 8.16
N LYS A 152 -2.42 11.44 8.99
CA LYS A 152 -1.40 10.40 9.25
C LYS A 152 -1.23 9.47 8.06
N VAL A 153 -2.32 9.15 7.36
CA VAL A 153 -2.31 8.33 6.16
C VAL A 153 -1.65 9.09 5.01
N GLU A 154 -1.92 10.39 4.89
CA GLU A 154 -1.24 11.27 3.92
C GLU A 154 0.26 11.38 4.17
N ALA A 155 0.70 11.47 5.43
CA ALA A 155 2.10 11.42 5.76
C ALA A 155 2.76 10.10 5.30
N ALA A 156 2.06 8.98 5.48
CA ALA A 156 2.53 7.67 5.01
C ALA A 156 2.58 7.59 3.46
N LEU A 157 1.58 8.11 2.75
CA LEU A 157 1.59 8.22 1.29
C LEU A 157 2.77 9.06 0.80
N ASN A 158 3.02 10.19 1.45
CA ASN A 158 4.15 11.05 1.15
C ASN A 158 5.50 10.33 1.33
N ASN A 159 5.61 9.41 2.29
CA ASN A 159 6.80 8.60 2.48
C ASN A 159 7.04 7.64 1.30
N VAL A 160 5.99 7.07 0.70
CA VAL A 160 6.12 6.15 -0.45
C VAL A 160 6.90 6.80 -1.60
N PHE A 161 6.52 8.02 -2.00
CA PHE A 161 7.22 8.76 -3.05
C PHE A 161 8.69 9.05 -2.68
N GLN A 162 8.95 9.42 -1.43
CA GLN A 162 10.32 9.62 -0.94
C GLN A 162 11.17 8.35 -1.04
N ARG A 163 10.59 7.16 -0.85
CA ARG A 163 11.31 5.89 -1.02
C ARG A 163 11.61 5.56 -2.47
N ALA A 164 10.72 5.91 -3.40
CA ALA A 164 10.97 5.73 -4.83
C ALA A 164 12.17 6.56 -5.31
N GLU A 165 12.30 7.80 -4.84
CA GLU A 165 13.44 8.65 -5.20
C GLU A 165 14.75 8.13 -4.62
N LYS A 166 14.76 7.69 -3.35
CA LYS A 166 15.93 7.02 -2.75
C LYS A 166 16.31 5.73 -3.49
N SER A 167 15.32 4.98 -3.95
CA SER A 167 15.54 3.78 -4.76
C SER A 167 16.23 4.10 -6.08
N ARG A 168 15.83 5.20 -6.75
CA ARG A 168 16.51 5.72 -7.93
C ARG A 168 17.97 6.08 -7.65
N GLU A 169 18.26 6.75 -6.53
CA GLU A 169 19.65 7.07 -6.14
C GLU A 169 20.51 5.81 -5.95
N VAL A 170 19.93 4.74 -5.37
CA VAL A 170 20.63 3.45 -5.23
C VAL A 170 20.93 2.83 -6.60
N LEU A 171 19.99 2.87 -7.54
CA LEU A 171 20.18 2.35 -8.89
C LEU A 171 21.27 3.13 -9.63
N LEU A 172 21.29 4.46 -9.55
CA LEU A 172 22.35 5.29 -10.14
C LEU A 172 23.73 4.92 -9.56
N LYS A 173 23.83 4.72 -8.23
CA LYS A 173 25.08 4.24 -7.61
C LYS A 173 25.49 2.84 -8.09
N GLN A 174 24.56 1.98 -8.51
CA GLN A 174 24.87 0.66 -9.07
C GLN A 174 25.37 0.77 -10.52
N VAL A 175 24.86 1.75 -11.29
CA VAL A 175 25.37 2.12 -12.62
C VAL A 175 26.81 2.63 -12.51
N ASP A 176 27.07 3.57 -11.60
CA ASP A 176 28.41 4.14 -11.38
C ASP A 176 29.46 3.08 -11.02
N LYS A 177 29.02 1.99 -10.38
CA LYS A 177 29.86 0.85 -9.99
C LYS A 177 30.00 -0.22 -11.09
N GLY A 178 29.32 -0.06 -12.22
CA GLY A 178 29.27 -1.05 -13.29
C GLY A 178 28.55 -2.34 -12.93
N LEU A 179 27.69 -2.33 -11.90
CA LEU A 179 26.93 -3.51 -11.45
C LEU A 179 25.66 -3.73 -12.30
N ILE A 180 25.09 -2.66 -12.83
CA ILE A 180 23.95 -2.70 -13.77
C ILE A 180 24.15 -1.68 -14.90
N SER A 181 23.41 -1.85 -16.00
CA SER A 181 23.38 -0.85 -17.08
C SER A 181 22.49 0.34 -16.73
N GLU A 182 22.80 1.49 -17.34
CA GLU A 182 21.98 2.70 -17.23
C GLU A 182 20.53 2.47 -17.71
N GLU A 183 20.37 1.71 -18.79
CA GLU A 183 19.06 1.32 -19.33
C GLU A 183 18.21 0.57 -18.28
N LYS A 184 18.78 -0.43 -17.60
CA LYS A 184 18.08 -1.18 -16.55
C LYS A 184 17.70 -0.29 -15.37
N ALA A 185 18.59 0.62 -14.98
CA ALA A 185 18.32 1.57 -13.91
C ALA A 185 17.16 2.53 -14.26
N LYS A 186 17.17 3.05 -15.49
CA LYS A 186 16.10 3.94 -16.01
C LYS A 186 14.78 3.21 -16.09
N GLU A 187 14.74 2.02 -16.70
CA GLU A 187 13.52 1.22 -16.85
C GLU A 187 12.78 1.05 -15.51
N ILE A 188 13.50 0.61 -14.47
CA ILE A 188 12.88 0.39 -13.15
C ILE A 188 12.49 1.70 -12.48
N ALA A 189 13.35 2.72 -12.49
CA ALA A 189 13.06 3.98 -11.82
C ALA A 189 11.85 4.69 -12.46
N GLU A 190 11.79 4.74 -13.80
CA GLU A 190 10.69 5.35 -14.54
C GLU A 190 9.40 4.55 -14.40
N LYS A 191 9.46 3.21 -14.46
CA LYS A 191 8.31 2.34 -14.23
C LYS A 191 7.72 2.52 -12.84
N GLN A 192 8.56 2.65 -11.80
CA GLN A 192 8.08 2.87 -10.44
C GLN A 192 7.42 4.24 -10.30
N ILE A 193 8.08 5.32 -10.71
CA ILE A 193 7.54 6.68 -10.57
C ILE A 193 6.27 6.87 -11.42
N SER A 194 6.24 6.36 -12.66
CA SER A 194 5.06 6.46 -13.52
C SER A 194 3.86 5.73 -12.92
N ARG A 195 4.04 4.52 -12.41
CA ARG A 195 2.96 3.76 -11.76
C ARG A 195 2.44 4.42 -10.48
N LEU A 196 3.33 4.97 -9.65
CA LEU A 196 2.90 5.72 -8.45
C LEU A 196 2.04 6.94 -8.85
N LYS A 197 2.44 7.67 -9.88
CA LYS A 197 1.67 8.82 -10.40
C LYS A 197 0.34 8.38 -11.00
N GLU A 198 0.32 7.30 -11.79
CA GLU A 198 -0.89 6.76 -12.40
C GLU A 198 -1.90 6.28 -11.35
N GLN A 199 -1.45 5.58 -10.30
CA GLN A 199 -2.31 5.16 -9.19
C GLN A 199 -2.93 6.36 -8.47
N LEU A 200 -2.11 7.37 -8.17
CA LEU A 200 -2.59 8.58 -7.50
C LEU A 200 -3.64 9.31 -8.35
N GLU A 201 -3.42 9.39 -9.67
CA GLU A 201 -4.37 10.03 -10.59
C GLU A 201 -5.72 9.32 -10.61
N LYS A 202 -5.71 7.99 -10.73
CA LYS A 202 -6.94 7.18 -10.70
C LYS A 202 -7.73 7.39 -9.41
N THR A 203 -7.03 7.49 -8.28
CA THR A 203 -7.68 7.73 -6.98
C THR A 203 -8.24 9.15 -6.89
N ILE A 204 -7.57 10.16 -7.47
CA ILE A 204 -8.10 11.53 -7.59
C ILE A 204 -9.36 11.57 -8.46
N GLU A 205 -9.36 10.88 -9.59
CA GLU A 205 -10.51 10.77 -10.49
C GLU A 205 -11.72 10.14 -9.77
N LYS A 206 -11.50 9.00 -9.11
CA LYS A 206 -12.51 8.30 -8.31
C LYS A 206 -13.06 9.15 -7.16
N ALA A 207 -12.22 9.93 -6.48
CA ALA A 207 -12.66 10.87 -5.44
C ALA A 207 -13.59 11.96 -6.01
N GLY A 208 -13.32 12.42 -7.25
CA GLY A 208 -14.18 13.34 -7.98
C GLY A 208 -15.52 12.74 -8.38
N GLU A 209 -15.55 11.49 -8.85
CA GLU A 209 -16.77 10.76 -9.20
C GLU A 209 -17.69 10.54 -7.98
N THR A 210 -17.09 10.24 -6.83
CA THR A 210 -17.78 10.02 -5.55
C THR A 210 -18.13 11.32 -4.81
N LYS A 211 -17.73 12.49 -5.35
CA LYS A 211 -17.94 13.83 -4.78
C LYS A 211 -17.34 14.00 -3.37
N ASP A 212 -16.31 13.24 -3.01
CA ASP A 212 -15.49 13.51 -1.82
C ASP A 212 -14.46 14.60 -2.17
N GLU A 213 -14.93 15.85 -2.23
CA GLU A 213 -14.11 17.01 -2.60
C GLU A 213 -12.92 17.21 -1.65
N LEU A 214 -13.09 16.88 -0.36
CA LEU A 214 -12.02 16.99 0.63
C LEU A 214 -10.91 15.96 0.36
N LEU A 215 -11.27 14.70 0.08
CA LEU A 215 -10.31 13.67 -0.29
C LEU A 215 -9.59 14.04 -1.60
N LYS A 216 -10.34 14.52 -2.59
CA LYS A 216 -9.78 14.97 -3.86
C LYS A 216 -8.76 16.09 -3.68
N GLU A 217 -9.08 17.12 -2.89
CA GLU A 217 -8.17 18.22 -2.59
C GLU A 217 -6.88 17.72 -1.91
N ARG A 218 -7.01 16.80 -0.94
CA ARG A 218 -5.88 16.20 -0.22
C ARG A 218 -4.95 15.41 -1.16
N LEU A 219 -5.51 14.56 -2.02
CA LEU A 219 -4.73 13.81 -3.01
C LEU A 219 -4.09 14.72 -4.07
N GLN A 220 -4.78 15.77 -4.48
CA GLN A 220 -4.25 16.77 -5.42
C GLN A 220 -3.04 17.52 -4.82
N LYS A 221 -3.09 17.88 -3.53
CA LYS A 221 -1.93 18.45 -2.81
C LYS A 221 -0.73 17.49 -2.79
N ILE A 222 -0.98 16.19 -2.60
CA ILE A 222 0.08 15.17 -2.68
C ILE A 222 0.67 15.17 -4.09
N LYS A 223 -0.17 15.14 -5.13
CA LYS A 223 0.27 15.14 -6.54
C LYS A 223 1.12 16.35 -6.88
N GLU A 224 0.69 17.56 -6.53
CA GLU A 224 1.40 18.82 -6.80
C GLU A 224 2.80 18.82 -6.20
N LYS A 225 2.92 18.42 -4.92
CA LYS A 225 4.21 18.28 -4.22
C LYS A 225 5.17 17.29 -4.90
N ARG A 226 4.67 16.37 -5.75
CA ARG A 226 5.49 15.39 -6.50
C ARG A 226 5.73 15.76 -7.96
N GLN A 227 5.04 16.77 -8.46
CA GLN A 227 5.26 17.33 -9.79
C GLN A 227 6.28 18.46 -9.77
N GLU A 228 6.49 19.12 -8.62
CA GLU A 228 7.58 20.07 -8.45
C GLU A 228 8.92 19.40 -8.79
N PRO A 229 9.67 19.91 -9.78
CA PRO A 229 11.00 19.41 -10.07
C PRO A 229 11.85 19.63 -8.82
N ARG A 230 12.39 18.52 -8.29
CA ARG A 230 13.45 18.57 -7.29
C ARG A 230 14.61 19.39 -7.83
N GLU A 231 14.92 20.53 -7.20
CA GLU A 231 16.07 21.38 -7.55
C GLU A 231 17.38 20.56 -7.59
N ASP A 232 17.45 19.50 -6.78
CA ASP A 232 18.52 18.51 -6.69
C ASP A 232 18.58 17.50 -7.84
N ALA A 233 17.51 17.31 -8.62
CA ALA A 233 17.50 16.44 -9.79
C ALA A 233 18.02 17.13 -11.08
N ALA A 234 17.99 18.46 -11.13
CA ALA A 234 18.46 19.25 -12.28
C ALA A 234 20.00 19.35 -12.37
N VAL A 235 20.74 18.94 -11.33
CA VAL A 235 22.20 19.13 -11.26
C VAL A 235 22.99 17.92 -11.80
N LYS A 236 22.35 16.79 -12.11
CA LYS A 236 23.02 15.58 -12.62
C LYS A 236 22.19 14.77 -13.61
N MET A 237 21.76 15.41 -14.68
CA MET A 237 21.50 14.73 -15.96
C MET A 237 22.37 15.34 -17.03
#